data_AF-A0A1V9YJD3-F1
#
_entry.id   AF-A0A1V9YJD3-F1
#
_cell.length_a   1.000
_cell.length_b   1.000
_cell.length_c   1.000
_cell.angle_alpha   90.00
_cell.angle_beta   90.00
_cell.angle_gamma   90.00
#
_symmetry.space_group_name_H-M   'P 1'
#
loop_
_entity.id
_entity.type
_entity.pdbx_description
1 polymer ?
#
loop_
_entity_poly.entity_id
_entity_poly.type
_entity_poly.pdbx_seq_one_letter_code
_entity_poly.pdbx_strand_id
1 'polypeptide(L)'
;MALNPEEEKYYSSRILFDELQAFLLLPPDLDATPDDKQALVLARMLFAVGEAQQYLTLQPVSTTEPPLLGLNPGFVRTAWGLRDPGQVEELKARIRTSLLPDIERRIKDKCRLVCGVVCPMEGDTSLPMARFDQLPVEILKMQSASSQLAKELVGLQEAHDIRVQETGAIVEAMTSVLLQTLHAKDQTAFVTTKVASLEAYIAAMQQKTLLLTKQILAETYSQRKLDALRVIRQRLVARLNAAEAAQKEAQARLQQYELLGPAFAATADEYGRVRSKIAEKETWIASLDSSC
;
A
#
# COMPACT_ATOMS: atom_id res chain seq x y z
N MET A 1 -30.58 0.61 48.49
CA MET A 1 -29.75 0.38 49.68
C MET A 1 -29.47 1.75 50.28
N ALA A 2 -29.80 1.96 51.56
CA ALA A 2 -29.33 3.16 52.26
C ALA A 2 -27.81 3.07 52.35
N LEU A 3 -27.08 4.07 51.86
CA LEU A 3 -25.63 4.11 51.98
C LEU A 3 -25.26 4.21 53.47
N ASN A 4 -24.07 3.73 53.84
CA ASN A 4 -23.57 3.93 55.20
C ASN A 4 -23.40 5.45 55.43
N PRO A 5 -23.70 6.01 56.62
CA PRO A 5 -23.66 7.46 56.83
C PRO A 5 -22.24 8.06 56.63
N GLU A 6 -21.21 7.22 56.71
CA GLU A 6 -19.82 7.60 56.40
C GLU A 6 -19.57 7.69 54.88
N GLU A 7 -20.19 6.79 54.11
CA GLU A 7 -20.11 6.79 52.65
C GLU A 7 -20.87 7.98 52.06
N GLU A 8 -22.05 8.31 52.60
CA GLU A 8 -22.81 9.49 52.19
C GLU A 8 -22.01 10.78 52.41
N LYS A 9 -21.33 10.90 53.56
CA LYS A 9 -20.43 12.02 53.85
C LYS A 9 -19.23 12.05 52.90
N TYR A 10 -18.68 10.89 52.56
CA TYR A 10 -17.57 10.79 51.62
C TYR A 10 -18.00 11.21 50.20
N TYR A 11 -19.11 10.68 49.68
CA TYR A 11 -19.57 11.02 48.34
C TYR A 11 -20.06 12.47 48.23
N SER A 12 -20.75 12.99 49.25
CA SER A 12 -21.17 14.39 49.27
C SER A 12 -19.95 15.34 49.31
N SER A 13 -18.95 15.07 50.14
CA SER A 13 -17.72 15.87 50.18
C SER A 13 -16.93 15.78 48.88
N ARG A 14 -16.88 14.60 48.24
CA ARG A 14 -16.21 14.40 46.95
C ARG A 14 -16.90 15.14 45.80
N ILE A 15 -18.22 15.06 45.71
CA ILE A 15 -19.00 15.79 44.68
C ILE A 15 -18.77 17.30 44.85
N LEU A 16 -18.85 17.81 46.08
CA LEU A 16 -18.60 19.22 46.34
C LEU A 16 -17.18 19.64 45.98
N PHE A 17 -16.18 18.79 46.27
CA PHE A 17 -14.80 19.03 45.89
C PHE A 17 -14.60 19.06 44.38
N ASP A 18 -15.11 18.06 43.65
CA ASP A 18 -14.99 17.97 42.20
C ASP A 18 -15.70 19.14 41.50
N GLU A 19 -16.84 19.60 42.02
CA GLU A 19 -17.52 20.79 41.49
C GLU A 19 -16.81 22.10 41.79
N LEU A 20 -16.28 22.25 43.01
CA LEU A 20 -15.47 23.41 43.39
C LEU A 20 -14.23 23.49 42.51
N GLN A 21 -13.53 22.37 42.33
CA GLN A 21 -12.36 22.28 41.48
C GLN A 21 -12.69 22.60 40.03
N ALA A 22 -13.75 21.99 39.47
CA ALA A 22 -14.18 22.26 38.10
C ALA A 22 -14.57 23.74 37.91
N PHE A 23 -15.30 24.34 38.86
CA PHE A 23 -15.72 25.74 38.79
C PHE A 23 -14.53 26.69 38.85
N LEU A 24 -13.55 26.42 39.72
CA LEU A 24 -12.36 27.27 39.86
C LEU A 24 -11.43 27.16 38.66
N LEU A 25 -11.41 26.03 37.94
CA LEU A 25 -10.62 25.82 36.72
C LEU A 25 -11.25 26.43 35.46
N LEU A 26 -12.56 26.69 35.43
CA LEU A 26 -13.19 27.38 34.30
C LEU A 26 -12.81 28.88 34.28
N PRO A 27 -12.56 29.49 33.11
CA PRO A 27 -12.38 30.93 33.00
C PRO A 27 -13.68 31.66 33.42
N PRO A 28 -13.58 32.83 34.09
CA PRO A 28 -14.77 33.56 34.51
C PRO A 28 -15.60 33.96 33.29
N ASP A 29 -16.91 33.73 33.34
CA ASP A 29 -17.85 34.11 32.29
C ASP A 29 -17.78 35.64 32.04
N LEU A 30 -17.93 36.07 30.78
CA LEU A 30 -17.80 37.48 30.38
C LEU A 30 -18.81 38.39 31.09
N ASP A 31 -19.95 37.85 31.52
CA ASP A 31 -21.08 38.56 32.11
C ASP A 31 -21.00 38.73 33.64
N ALA A 32 -19.92 38.25 34.28
CA ALA A 32 -19.78 38.32 35.74
C ALA A 32 -19.53 39.77 36.23
N THR A 33 -20.19 40.14 37.34
CA THR A 33 -20.00 41.45 37.98
C THR A 33 -18.55 41.60 38.47
N PRO A 34 -18.00 42.82 38.57
CA PRO A 34 -16.62 43.01 39.03
C PRO A 34 -16.38 42.45 40.44
N ASP A 35 -17.41 42.41 41.28
CA ASP A 35 -17.36 41.84 42.63
C ASP A 35 -17.26 40.31 42.62
N ASP A 36 -17.94 39.64 41.68
CA ASP A 36 -17.85 38.19 41.50
C ASP A 36 -16.47 37.77 40.99
N LYS A 37 -15.88 38.56 40.09
CA LYS A 37 -14.50 38.32 39.59
C LYS A 37 -13.48 38.39 40.72
N GLN A 38 -13.64 39.34 41.65
CA GLN A 38 -12.78 39.43 42.83
C GLN A 38 -13.01 38.25 43.79
N ALA A 39 -14.26 37.85 44.02
CA ALA A 39 -14.59 36.70 44.86
C ALA A 39 -14.00 35.38 44.31
N LEU A 40 -14.00 35.20 42.99
CA LEU A 40 -13.39 34.04 42.31
C LEU A 40 -11.87 34.00 42.45
N VAL A 41 -11.20 35.15 42.27
CA VAL A 41 -9.74 35.24 42.48
C VAL A 41 -9.38 34.90 43.92
N LEU A 42 -10.15 35.41 44.88
CA LEU A 42 -9.98 35.12 46.30
C LEU A 42 -10.24 33.64 46.62
N ALA A 43 -11.29 33.04 46.03
CA ALA A 43 -11.58 31.62 46.19
C ALA A 43 -10.48 30.71 45.61
N ARG A 44 -9.92 31.07 44.45
CA ARG A 44 -8.76 30.36 43.86
C ARG A 44 -7.53 30.41 44.78
N MET A 45 -7.24 31.57 45.37
CA MET A 45 -6.13 31.71 46.32
C MET A 45 -6.36 30.85 47.57
N LEU A 46 -7.57 30.84 48.13
CA LEU A 46 -7.91 29.99 49.28
C LEU A 46 -7.81 28.50 48.96
N PHE A 47 -8.23 28.10 47.76
CA PHE A 47 -8.13 26.72 47.30
C PHE A 47 -6.67 26.28 47.17
N ALA A 48 -5.82 27.09 46.53
CA ALA A 48 -4.39 26.81 46.41
C ALA A 48 -3.67 26.76 47.78
N VAL A 49 -4.06 27.64 48.72
CA VAL A 49 -3.55 27.61 50.11
C VAL A 49 -4.03 26.35 50.84
N GLY A 50 -5.26 25.90 50.60
CA GLY A 50 -5.80 24.66 51.15
C GLY A 50 -5.07 23.42 50.63
N GLU A 51 -4.84 23.34 49.32
CA GLU A 51 -4.04 22.27 48.70
C GLU A 51 -2.62 22.27 49.25
N ALA A 52 -1.94 23.42 49.28
CA ALA A 52 -0.59 23.53 49.82
C ALA A 52 -0.52 23.09 51.30
N GLN A 53 -1.52 23.42 52.12
CA GLN A 53 -1.59 22.94 53.50
C GLN A 53 -1.82 21.43 53.58
N GLN A 54 -2.71 20.88 52.75
CA GLN A 54 -2.97 19.44 52.71
C GLN A 54 -1.72 18.66 52.27
N TYR A 55 -1.02 19.12 51.24
CA TYR A 55 0.25 18.55 50.80
C TYR A 55 1.30 18.56 51.93
N LEU A 56 1.38 19.64 52.71
CA LEU A 56 2.29 19.73 53.85
C LEU A 56 1.87 18.83 55.03
N THR A 57 0.57 18.56 55.22
CA THR A 57 0.07 17.66 56.28
C THR A 57 0.13 16.18 55.92
N LEU A 58 0.10 15.84 54.64
CA LEU A 58 0.16 14.47 54.14
C LEU A 58 1.60 13.98 53.95
N GLN A 59 2.60 14.85 54.11
CA GLN A 59 3.99 14.45 54.16
C GLN A 59 4.23 13.59 55.41
N PRO A 60 4.81 12.38 55.28
CA PRO A 60 5.13 11.55 56.42
C PRO A 60 6.14 12.29 57.29
N VAL A 61 5.74 12.63 58.51
CA VAL A 61 6.61 13.24 59.53
C VAL A 61 7.62 12.18 59.96
N SER A 62 8.72 12.02 59.21
CA SER A 62 9.94 11.44 59.77
C SER A 62 10.52 12.49 60.73
N THR A 63 10.67 12.11 61.99
CA THR A 63 10.88 12.98 63.16
C THR A 63 12.25 13.68 63.22
N THR A 64 12.95 13.89 62.11
CA THR A 64 14.33 14.40 62.11
C THR A 64 14.68 15.42 61.03
N GLU A 65 13.79 15.74 60.07
CA GLU A 65 14.08 16.76 59.05
C GLU A 65 12.95 17.80 58.95
N PRO A 66 13.27 19.09 58.77
CA PRO A 66 12.24 20.12 58.60
C PRO A 66 11.42 19.84 57.32
N PRO A 67 10.11 20.17 57.32
CA PRO A 67 9.27 20.03 56.13
C PRO A 67 9.90 20.77 54.94
N LEU A 68 9.62 20.34 53.72
CA LEU A 68 10.18 20.91 52.47
C LEU A 68 10.22 22.46 52.55
N LEU A 69 11.42 23.04 52.51
CA LEU A 69 11.70 24.50 52.63
C LEU A 69 11.41 25.17 53.99
N GLY A 70 11.23 24.42 55.09
CA GLY A 70 10.91 24.96 56.42
C GLY A 70 9.49 25.54 56.54
N LEU A 71 8.62 25.22 55.59
CA LEU A 71 7.26 25.74 55.51
C LEU A 71 6.33 24.98 56.46
N ASN A 72 5.79 25.70 57.45
CA ASN A 72 4.72 25.20 58.32
C ASN A 72 3.37 25.62 57.71
N PRO A 73 2.29 24.81 57.79
CA PRO A 73 0.94 25.23 57.40
C PRO A 73 0.50 26.57 58.01
N GLY A 74 0.98 26.92 59.20
CA GLY A 74 0.78 28.25 59.80
C GLY A 74 1.47 29.40 59.05
N PHE A 75 2.67 29.15 58.51
CA PHE A 75 3.44 30.13 57.74
C PHE A 75 2.79 30.44 56.37
N VAL A 76 2.22 29.41 55.73
CA VAL A 76 1.44 29.57 54.50
C VAL A 76 0.20 30.43 54.77
N ARG A 77 -0.50 30.26 55.91
CA ARG A 77 -1.63 31.17 56.23
C ARG A 77 -1.18 32.62 56.45
N THR A 78 -0.03 32.83 57.09
CA THR A 78 0.48 34.18 57.35
C THR A 78 0.98 34.89 56.09
N ALA A 79 1.64 34.18 55.17
CA ALA A 79 2.16 34.75 53.93
C ALA A 79 1.06 35.24 52.99
N TRP A 80 -0.12 34.62 53.06
CA TRP A 80 -1.28 34.94 52.24
C TRP A 80 -2.29 35.87 52.94
N GLY A 81 -1.91 36.50 54.05
CA GLY A 81 -2.74 37.51 54.73
C GLY A 81 -3.92 36.96 55.54
N LEU A 82 -4.00 35.64 55.77
CA LEU A 82 -5.14 34.99 56.45
C LEU A 82 -5.02 34.98 57.98
N ARG A 83 -4.28 35.94 58.55
CA ARG A 83 -4.02 36.02 60.01
C ARG A 83 -5.16 36.68 60.77
N ASP A 84 -5.88 37.60 60.14
CA ASP A 84 -6.94 38.38 60.77
C ASP A 84 -8.28 37.65 60.68
N PRO A 85 -8.89 37.26 61.82
CA PRO A 85 -10.16 36.53 61.82
C PRO A 85 -11.29 37.35 61.20
N GLY A 86 -11.24 38.69 61.28
CA GLY A 86 -12.22 39.59 60.64
C GLY A 86 -12.21 39.52 59.11
N GLN A 87 -11.01 39.50 58.51
CA GLN A 87 -10.88 39.37 57.04
C GLN A 87 -11.34 37.99 56.56
N VAL A 88 -11.04 36.94 57.33
CA VAL A 88 -11.49 35.58 57.01
C VAL A 88 -13.01 35.46 57.07
N GLU A 89 -13.68 36.10 58.04
CA GLU A 89 -15.15 36.10 58.11
C GLU A 89 -15.80 36.94 57.00
N GLU A 90 -15.21 38.08 56.63
CA GLU A 90 -15.65 38.87 55.47
C GLU A 90 -15.51 38.09 54.16
N LEU A 91 -14.39 37.38 53.98
CA LEU A 91 -14.16 36.50 52.83
C LEU A 91 -15.16 35.34 52.79
N LYS A 92 -15.43 34.70 53.94
CA LYS A 92 -16.46 33.65 54.04
C LYS A 92 -17.85 34.19 53.69
N ALA A 93 -18.18 35.40 54.12
CA ALA A 93 -19.44 36.04 53.77
C ALA A 93 -19.55 36.28 52.25
N ARG A 94 -18.51 36.82 51.62
CA ARG A 94 -18.48 37.07 50.16
C ARG A 94 -18.55 35.78 49.34
N ILE A 95 -17.89 34.73 49.78
CA ILE A 95 -17.93 33.41 49.11
C ILE A 95 -19.34 32.78 49.26
N ARG A 96 -19.97 32.92 50.43
CA ARG A 96 -21.35 32.43 50.64
C ARG A 96 -22.36 33.16 49.78
N THR A 97 -22.18 34.44 49.49
CA THR A 97 -23.14 35.22 48.70
C THR A 97 -22.98 35.03 47.19
N SER A 98 -21.75 34.82 46.70
CA SER A 98 -21.46 34.74 45.25
C SER A 98 -21.25 33.31 44.75
N LEU A 99 -20.41 32.53 45.43
CA LEU A 99 -19.95 31.22 44.95
C LEU A 99 -20.96 30.09 45.21
N LEU A 100 -21.64 30.14 46.36
CA LEU A 100 -22.56 29.08 46.78
C LEU A 100 -23.77 28.94 45.83
N PRO A 101 -24.45 30.03 45.41
CA PRO A 101 -25.56 29.93 44.46
C PRO A 101 -25.16 29.33 43.11
N ASP A 102 -23.96 29.63 42.62
CA ASP A 102 -23.47 29.14 41.33
C ASP A 102 -23.13 27.64 41.37
N ILE A 103 -22.52 27.18 42.45
CA ILE A 103 -22.23 25.75 42.66
C ILE A 103 -23.54 24.98 42.78
N GLU A 104 -24.50 25.49 43.57
CA GLU A 104 -25.82 24.88 43.66
C GLU A 104 -26.52 24.81 42.31
N ARG A 105 -26.41 25.87 41.48
CA ARG A 105 -26.96 25.89 40.13
C ARG A 105 -26.32 24.83 39.24
N ARG A 106 -24.98 24.73 39.23
CA ARG A 106 -24.26 23.72 38.42
C ARG A 106 -24.59 22.29 38.83
N ILE A 107 -24.68 22.03 40.14
CA ILE A 107 -25.12 20.72 40.66
C ILE A 107 -26.55 20.43 40.19
N LYS A 108 -27.46 21.40 40.33
CA LYS A 108 -28.85 21.27 39.84
C LYS A 108 -28.90 20.98 38.34
N ASP A 109 -28.08 21.65 37.53
CA ASP A 109 -28.04 21.45 36.08
C ASP A 109 -27.46 20.09 35.68
N LYS A 110 -26.41 19.61 36.36
CA LYS A 110 -25.89 18.24 36.17
C LYS A 110 -26.93 17.19 36.56
N CYS A 111 -27.60 17.37 37.68
CA CYS A 111 -28.69 16.50 38.10
C CYS A 111 -29.84 16.50 37.07
N ARG A 112 -30.17 17.65 36.47
CA ARG A 112 -31.15 17.74 35.36
C ARG A 112 -30.69 16.98 34.11
N LEU A 113 -29.42 17.08 33.74
CA LEU A 113 -28.85 16.35 32.60
C LEU A 113 -28.95 14.83 32.80
N VAL A 114 -28.57 14.35 33.99
CA VAL A 114 -28.69 12.91 34.32
C VAL A 114 -30.16 12.47 34.30
N CYS A 115 -31.09 13.27 34.84
CA CYS A 115 -32.53 13.00 34.71
C CYS A 115 -32.98 12.93 33.26
N GLY A 116 -32.51 13.83 32.39
CA GLY A 116 -32.89 13.85 30.98
C GLY A 116 -32.44 12.62 30.20
N VAL A 117 -31.29 12.04 30.56
CA VAL A 117 -30.77 10.81 29.93
C VAL A 117 -31.47 9.57 30.48
N VAL A 118 -31.74 9.53 31.78
CA VAL A 118 -32.30 8.36 32.47
C VAL A 118 -33.82 8.27 32.27
N CYS A 119 -34.51 9.40 32.26
CA CYS A 119 -35.94 9.51 32.03
C CYS A 119 -36.19 10.54 30.91
N PRO A 120 -35.97 10.18 29.64
CA PRO A 120 -36.32 11.06 28.53
C PRO A 120 -37.83 11.33 28.60
N MET A 121 -38.18 12.57 28.88
CA MET A 121 -39.58 12.98 29.01
C MET A 121 -40.21 12.98 27.61
N GLU A 122 -41.22 12.15 27.40
CA GLU A 122 -42.11 12.27 26.25
C GLU A 122 -43.04 13.49 26.48
N GLY A 123 -42.54 14.69 26.22
CA GLY A 123 -43.30 15.95 26.22
C GLY A 123 -42.98 16.95 27.34
N ASP A 124 -43.44 18.20 27.14
CA ASP A 124 -43.21 19.43 27.93
C ASP A 124 -43.80 19.37 29.36
N THR A 125 -43.36 18.42 30.19
CA THR A 125 -43.71 18.40 31.62
C THR A 125 -42.51 18.83 32.45
N SER A 126 -42.65 20.01 33.05
CA SER A 126 -41.60 20.86 33.64
C SER A 126 -41.06 20.41 35.00
N LEU A 127 -41.14 19.13 35.36
CA LEU A 127 -40.74 18.66 36.70
C LEU A 127 -39.71 17.51 36.68
N PRO A 128 -38.51 17.72 36.10
CA PRO A 128 -37.41 16.75 36.21
C PRO A 128 -36.95 16.56 37.67
N MET A 129 -37.22 17.53 38.55
CA MET A 129 -36.81 17.49 39.96
C MET A 129 -37.67 16.56 40.84
N ALA A 130 -38.92 16.27 40.44
CA ALA A 130 -39.82 15.45 41.26
C ALA A 130 -39.50 13.95 41.19
N ARG A 131 -38.63 13.53 40.25
CA ARG A 131 -38.26 12.12 40.03
C ARG A 131 -36.86 11.76 40.51
N PHE A 132 -36.14 12.67 41.20
CA PHE A 132 -34.80 12.37 41.71
C PHE A 132 -34.76 11.16 42.64
N ASP A 133 -35.80 10.98 43.45
CA ASP A 133 -35.91 9.86 44.38
C ASP A 133 -35.99 8.50 43.66
N GLN A 134 -36.41 8.49 42.39
CA GLN A 134 -36.59 7.30 41.57
C GLN A 134 -35.39 7.01 40.65
N LEU A 135 -34.52 8.00 40.42
CA LEU A 135 -33.37 7.92 39.52
C LEU A 135 -32.38 6.79 39.86
N PRO A 136 -32.04 6.52 41.14
CA PRO A 136 -31.16 5.39 41.48
C PRO A 136 -31.77 4.04 41.09
N VAL A 137 -33.09 3.90 41.20
CA VAL A 137 -33.81 2.66 40.88
C VAL A 137 -33.83 2.43 39.36
N GLU A 138 -34.07 3.49 38.58
CA GLU A 138 -34.04 3.45 37.11
C GLU A 138 -32.64 3.10 36.57
N ILE A 139 -31.58 3.69 37.14
CA ILE A 139 -30.19 3.40 36.77
C ILE A 139 -29.85 1.93 37.04
N LEU A 140 -30.24 1.40 38.20
CA LEU A 140 -30.02 -0.01 38.54
C LEU A 140 -30.77 -0.95 37.58
N LYS A 141 -32.00 -0.62 37.21
CA LYS A 141 -32.76 -1.38 36.20
C LYS A 141 -32.03 -1.37 34.85
N MET A 142 -31.58 -0.21 34.38
CA MET A 142 -30.82 -0.11 33.12
C MET A 142 -29.50 -0.87 33.16
N GLN A 143 -28.76 -0.81 34.26
CA GLN A 143 -27.53 -1.58 34.44
C GLN A 143 -27.81 -3.08 34.40
N SER A 144 -28.88 -3.54 35.05
CA SER A 144 -29.28 -4.95 35.02
C SER A 144 -29.69 -5.39 33.61
N ALA A 145 -30.46 -4.58 32.89
CA ALA A 145 -30.86 -4.85 31.50
C ALA A 145 -29.66 -4.87 30.55
N SER A 146 -28.73 -3.91 30.70
CA SER A 146 -27.47 -3.88 29.94
C SER A 146 -26.62 -5.12 30.21
N SER A 147 -26.54 -5.57 31.45
CA SER A 147 -25.80 -6.80 31.80
C SER A 147 -26.45 -8.06 31.22
N GLN A 148 -27.78 -8.10 31.11
CA GLN A 148 -28.52 -9.20 30.48
C GLN A 148 -28.29 -9.21 28.97
N LEU A 149 -28.44 -8.05 28.30
CA LEU A 149 -28.14 -7.89 26.88
C LEU A 149 -26.70 -8.27 26.54
N ALA A 150 -25.73 -7.90 27.39
CA ALA A 150 -24.33 -8.28 27.20
C ALA A 150 -24.15 -9.81 27.23
N LYS A 151 -24.85 -10.52 28.13
CA LYS A 151 -24.83 -11.99 28.19
C LYS A 151 -25.49 -12.62 26.98
N GLU A 152 -26.62 -12.06 26.53
CA GLU A 152 -27.33 -12.54 25.33
C GLU A 152 -26.48 -12.37 24.07
N LEU A 153 -25.77 -11.25 23.94
CA LEU A 153 -24.85 -11.01 22.83
C LEU A 153 -23.72 -12.04 22.79
N VAL A 154 -23.11 -12.35 23.93
CA VAL A 154 -22.07 -13.39 24.01
C VAL A 154 -22.64 -14.75 23.59
N GLY A 155 -23.82 -15.13 24.09
CA GLY A 155 -24.46 -16.39 23.68
C GLY A 155 -24.83 -16.45 22.20
N LEU A 156 -25.26 -15.33 21.62
CA LEU A 156 -25.54 -15.22 20.18
C LEU A 156 -24.27 -15.33 19.34
N GLN A 157 -23.16 -14.76 19.82
CA GLN A 157 -21.87 -14.82 19.13
C GLN A 157 -21.31 -16.24 19.15
N GLU A 158 -21.36 -16.93 20.29
CA GLU A 158 -20.99 -18.35 20.39
C GLU A 158 -21.84 -19.23 19.45
N ALA A 159 -23.16 -19.02 19.43
CA ALA A 159 -24.05 -19.75 18.53
C ALA A 159 -23.80 -19.44 17.05
N HIS A 160 -23.37 -18.21 16.73
CA HIS A 160 -22.98 -17.83 15.38
C HIS A 160 -21.70 -18.53 14.94
N ASP A 161 -20.69 -18.56 15.79
CA ASP A 161 -19.38 -19.16 15.48
C ASP A 161 -19.51 -20.67 15.25
N ILE A 162 -20.35 -21.35 16.04
CA ILE A 162 -20.69 -22.77 15.81
C ILE A 162 -21.31 -22.97 14.42
N ARG A 163 -22.29 -22.15 14.03
CA ARG A 163 -22.92 -22.25 12.70
C ARG A 163 -21.93 -21.97 11.57
N VAL A 164 -21.03 -21.01 11.74
CA VAL A 164 -19.99 -20.72 10.74
C VAL A 164 -19.05 -21.91 10.59
N GLN A 165 -18.68 -22.57 11.68
CA GLN A 165 -17.84 -23.77 11.64
C GLN A 165 -18.55 -24.93 10.94
N GLU A 166 -19.83 -25.18 11.25
CA GLU A 166 -20.64 -26.21 10.60
C GLU A 166 -20.79 -25.97 9.09
N THR A 167 -21.13 -24.73 8.70
CA THR A 167 -21.26 -24.36 7.29
C THR A 167 -19.92 -24.42 6.56
N GLY A 168 -18.82 -24.02 7.21
CA GLY A 168 -17.46 -24.17 6.69
C GLY A 168 -17.13 -25.63 6.38
N ALA A 169 -17.40 -26.55 7.32
CA ALA A 169 -17.16 -27.98 7.12
C ALA A 169 -17.99 -28.57 5.95
N ILE A 170 -19.23 -28.11 5.77
CA ILE A 170 -20.07 -28.53 4.64
C ILE A 170 -19.48 -28.05 3.31
N VAL A 171 -19.03 -26.79 3.25
CA VAL A 171 -18.41 -26.23 2.03
C VAL A 171 -17.10 -26.96 1.70
N GLU A 172 -16.27 -27.27 2.69
CA GLU A 172 -15.05 -28.06 2.51
C GLU A 172 -15.37 -29.46 1.96
N ALA A 173 -16.39 -30.13 2.51
CA ALA A 173 -16.84 -31.42 2.01
C ALA A 173 -17.30 -31.31 0.55
N MET A 174 -18.14 -30.33 0.21
CA MET A 174 -18.64 -30.13 -1.16
C MET A 174 -17.51 -29.80 -2.14
N THR A 175 -16.57 -28.94 -1.76
CA THR A 175 -15.43 -28.58 -2.61
C THR A 175 -14.50 -29.76 -2.83
N SER A 176 -14.27 -30.60 -1.82
CA SER A 176 -13.50 -31.84 -1.99
C SER A 176 -14.14 -32.80 -2.99
N VAL A 177 -15.47 -32.95 -2.94
CA VAL A 177 -16.23 -33.77 -3.91
C VAL A 177 -16.12 -33.16 -5.31
N LEU A 178 -16.28 -31.84 -5.45
CA LEU A 178 -16.14 -31.17 -6.74
C LEU A 178 -14.74 -31.37 -7.32
N LEU A 179 -13.68 -31.18 -6.54
CA LEU A 179 -12.30 -31.42 -6.97
C LEU A 179 -12.08 -32.87 -7.38
N GLN A 180 -12.59 -33.84 -6.62
CA GLN A 180 -12.52 -35.26 -6.99
C GLN A 180 -13.28 -35.54 -8.30
N THR A 181 -14.45 -34.94 -8.50
CA THR A 181 -15.20 -35.12 -9.75
C THR A 181 -14.56 -34.44 -10.95
N LEU A 182 -13.90 -33.29 -10.75
CA LEU A 182 -13.16 -32.60 -11.80
C LEU A 182 -11.88 -33.38 -12.15
N HIS A 183 -11.11 -33.82 -11.15
CA HIS A 183 -9.96 -34.71 -11.35
C HIS A 183 -10.35 -36.06 -11.96
N ALA A 184 -11.48 -36.66 -11.57
CA ALA A 184 -11.96 -37.90 -12.17
C ALA A 184 -12.48 -37.71 -13.60
N LYS A 185 -12.93 -36.50 -13.94
CA LYS A 185 -13.26 -36.09 -15.31
C LYS A 185 -12.05 -35.55 -16.07
N ASP A 186 -10.84 -35.59 -15.50
CA ASP A 186 -9.64 -35.15 -16.19
C ASP A 186 -9.40 -36.02 -17.42
N GLN A 187 -9.82 -35.47 -18.56
CA GLN A 187 -8.97 -34.84 -19.56
C GLN A 187 -7.75 -35.63 -20.03
N THR A 188 -7.08 -36.42 -19.21
CA THR A 188 -5.96 -37.28 -19.60
C THR A 188 -6.32 -38.22 -20.74
N ALA A 189 -7.40 -39.01 -20.68
CA ALA A 189 -7.75 -39.95 -21.75
C ALA A 189 -8.21 -39.25 -23.05
N PHE A 190 -9.04 -38.21 -22.94
CA PHE A 190 -9.50 -37.46 -24.11
C PHE A 190 -8.39 -36.60 -24.73
N VAL A 191 -7.56 -35.95 -23.91
CA VAL A 191 -6.41 -35.17 -24.38
C VAL A 191 -5.34 -36.09 -24.95
N THR A 192 -5.03 -37.23 -24.34
CA THR A 192 -4.05 -38.19 -24.89
C THR A 192 -4.51 -38.75 -26.23
N THR A 193 -5.79 -39.13 -26.37
CA THR A 193 -6.33 -39.59 -27.67
C THR A 193 -6.34 -38.49 -28.71
N LYS A 194 -6.71 -37.25 -28.33
CA LYS A 194 -6.66 -36.09 -29.24
C LYS A 194 -5.22 -35.75 -29.65
N VAL A 195 -4.27 -35.75 -28.72
CA VAL A 195 -2.84 -35.54 -28.99
C VAL A 195 -2.30 -36.61 -29.93
N ALA A 196 -2.58 -37.89 -29.65
CA ALA A 196 -2.16 -38.99 -30.52
C ALA A 196 -2.74 -38.87 -31.95
N SER A 197 -4.01 -38.45 -32.08
CA SER A 197 -4.61 -38.21 -33.40
C SER A 197 -3.98 -37.04 -34.16
N LEU A 198 -3.60 -35.98 -33.44
CA LEU A 198 -2.93 -34.82 -34.03
C LEU A 198 -1.49 -35.16 -34.44
N GLU A 199 -0.77 -35.93 -33.62
CA GLU A 199 0.56 -36.44 -33.96
C GLU A 199 0.53 -37.31 -35.22
N ALA A 200 -0.45 -38.21 -35.33
CA ALA A 200 -0.66 -39.02 -36.54
C ALA A 200 -0.97 -38.15 -37.77
N TYR A 201 -1.77 -37.10 -37.62
CA TYR A 201 -2.07 -36.16 -38.70
C TYR A 201 -0.83 -35.39 -39.16
N ILE A 202 -0.01 -34.91 -38.21
CA ILE A 202 1.25 -34.21 -38.50
C ILE A 202 2.21 -35.15 -39.24
N ALA A 203 2.38 -36.38 -38.76
CA ALA A 203 3.24 -37.38 -39.40
C ALA A 203 2.77 -37.68 -40.84
N ALA A 204 1.46 -37.84 -41.06
CA ALA A 204 0.90 -38.04 -42.39
C ALA A 204 1.15 -36.84 -43.32
N MET A 205 1.01 -35.62 -42.83
CA MET A 205 1.28 -34.40 -43.60
C MET A 205 2.77 -34.26 -43.94
N GLN A 206 3.68 -34.62 -43.04
CA GLN A 206 5.12 -34.66 -43.33
C GLN A 206 5.43 -35.67 -44.44
N GLN A 207 4.86 -36.88 -44.39
CA GLN A 207 5.04 -37.87 -45.45
C GLN A 207 4.46 -37.41 -46.78
N LYS A 208 3.31 -36.72 -46.77
CA LYS A 208 2.72 -36.12 -47.97
C LYS A 208 3.64 -35.07 -48.59
N THR A 209 4.23 -34.19 -47.79
CA THR A 209 5.21 -33.20 -48.27
C THR A 209 6.44 -33.88 -48.88
N LEU A 210 6.98 -34.91 -48.23
CA LEU A 210 8.11 -35.68 -48.78
C LEU A 210 7.77 -36.38 -50.09
N LEU A 211 6.56 -36.92 -50.23
CA LEU A 211 6.09 -37.51 -51.48
C LEU A 211 6.01 -36.45 -52.58
N LEU A 212 5.36 -35.32 -52.31
CA LEU A 212 5.20 -34.24 -53.28
C LEU A 212 6.54 -33.66 -53.74
N THR A 213 7.49 -33.49 -52.82
CA THR A 213 8.85 -33.03 -53.19
C THR A 213 9.55 -34.03 -54.11
N LYS A 214 9.48 -35.33 -53.82
CA LYS A 214 10.03 -36.38 -54.70
C LYS A 214 9.33 -36.42 -56.05
N GLN A 215 8.01 -36.24 -56.08
CA GLN A 215 7.23 -36.18 -57.32
C GLN A 215 7.67 -34.99 -58.19
N ILE A 216 7.76 -33.79 -57.59
CA ILE A 216 8.25 -32.60 -58.30
C ILE A 216 9.66 -32.84 -58.85
N LEU A 217 10.56 -33.46 -58.08
CA LEU A 217 11.91 -33.78 -58.56
C LEU A 217 11.88 -34.76 -59.74
N ALA A 218 11.05 -35.80 -59.69
CA ALA A 218 10.90 -36.76 -60.78
C ALA A 218 10.33 -36.11 -62.05
N GLU A 219 9.33 -35.24 -61.91
CA GLU A 219 8.72 -34.49 -63.03
C GLU A 219 9.69 -33.44 -63.61
N THR A 220 10.42 -32.74 -62.74
CA THR A 220 11.36 -31.68 -63.15
C THR A 220 12.58 -32.25 -63.85
N TYR A 221 13.16 -33.32 -63.31
CA TYR A 221 14.37 -33.97 -63.81
C TYR A 221 14.07 -35.30 -64.50
N SER A 222 13.34 -35.23 -65.62
CA SER A 222 13.17 -36.40 -66.48
C SER A 222 14.51 -36.92 -67.00
N GLN A 223 14.57 -38.22 -67.30
CA GLN A 223 15.80 -38.87 -67.77
C GLN A 223 16.42 -38.16 -69.00
N ARG A 224 15.58 -37.71 -69.93
CA ARG A 224 16.00 -36.90 -71.08
C ARG A 224 16.67 -35.58 -70.68
N LYS A 225 16.12 -34.88 -69.68
CA LYS A 225 16.72 -33.62 -69.18
C LYS A 225 18.04 -33.90 -68.45
N LEU A 226 18.12 -34.99 -67.68
CA LEU A 226 19.36 -35.39 -67.01
C LEU A 226 20.46 -35.76 -68.00
N ASP A 227 20.12 -36.48 -69.07
CA ASP A 227 21.08 -36.83 -70.12
C ASP A 227 21.54 -35.58 -70.89
N ALA A 228 20.62 -34.65 -71.19
CA ALA A 228 20.97 -33.36 -71.78
C ALA A 228 21.89 -32.54 -70.86
N LEU A 229 21.58 -32.46 -69.56
CA LEU A 229 22.43 -31.81 -68.56
C LEU A 229 23.80 -32.47 -68.46
N ARG A 230 23.89 -33.80 -68.57
CA ARG A 230 25.16 -34.54 -68.59
C ARG A 230 26.00 -34.17 -69.81
N VAL A 231 25.38 -34.08 -70.99
CA VAL A 231 26.06 -33.65 -72.23
C VAL A 231 26.51 -32.20 -72.14
N ILE A 232 25.67 -31.29 -71.64
CA ILE A 232 26.03 -29.88 -71.43
C ILE A 232 27.22 -29.80 -70.46
N ARG A 233 27.17 -30.51 -69.34
CA ARG A 233 28.27 -30.58 -68.37
C ARG A 233 29.55 -31.08 -69.01
N GLN A 234 29.49 -32.18 -69.77
CA GLN A 234 30.67 -32.72 -70.47
C GLN A 234 31.26 -31.69 -71.45
N ARG A 235 30.43 -30.98 -72.22
CA ARG A 235 30.88 -29.93 -73.15
C ARG A 235 31.51 -28.74 -72.42
N LEU A 236 30.90 -28.31 -71.31
CA LEU A 236 31.44 -27.21 -70.49
C LEU A 236 32.77 -27.59 -69.87
N VAL A 237 32.90 -28.80 -69.33
CA VAL A 237 34.16 -29.33 -68.79
C VAL A 237 35.21 -29.44 -69.90
N ALA A 238 34.86 -29.95 -71.09
CA ALA A 238 35.79 -30.02 -72.21
C ALA A 238 36.28 -28.63 -72.66
N ARG A 239 35.37 -27.65 -72.72
CA ARG A 239 35.72 -26.25 -73.04
C ARG A 239 36.61 -25.62 -71.99
N LEU A 240 36.32 -25.87 -70.71
CA LEU A 240 37.12 -25.40 -69.59
C LEU A 240 38.54 -25.98 -69.67
N ASN A 241 38.65 -27.30 -69.86
CA ASN A 241 39.95 -27.97 -69.99
C ASN A 241 40.74 -27.46 -71.22
N ALA A 242 40.07 -27.21 -72.35
CA ALA A 242 40.71 -26.66 -73.55
C ALA A 242 41.18 -25.21 -73.33
N ALA A 243 40.37 -24.38 -72.65
CA ALA A 243 40.75 -23.02 -72.30
C ALA A 243 41.94 -23.00 -71.33
N GLU A 244 41.95 -23.88 -70.32
CA GLU A 244 43.09 -24.04 -69.41
C GLU A 244 44.35 -24.52 -70.14
N ALA A 245 44.23 -25.43 -71.10
CA ALA A 245 45.35 -25.89 -71.91
C ALA A 245 45.92 -24.75 -72.78
N ALA A 246 45.05 -23.99 -73.44
CA ALA A 246 45.44 -22.83 -74.25
C ALA A 246 46.09 -21.73 -73.38
N GLN A 247 45.57 -21.50 -72.17
CA GLN A 247 46.16 -20.58 -71.21
C GLN A 247 47.57 -21.03 -70.80
N LYS A 248 47.74 -22.31 -70.46
CA LYS A 248 49.05 -22.88 -70.11
C LYS A 248 50.04 -22.78 -71.27
N GLU A 249 49.60 -23.04 -72.49
CA GLU A 249 50.44 -22.91 -73.69
C GLU A 249 50.85 -21.44 -73.94
N ALA A 250 49.91 -20.49 -73.81
CA ALA A 250 50.21 -19.08 -73.93
C ALA A 250 51.19 -18.61 -72.85
N GLN A 251 51.03 -19.07 -71.60
CA GLN A 251 51.97 -18.81 -70.52
C GLN A 251 53.36 -19.40 -70.81
N ALA A 252 53.44 -20.62 -71.33
CA ALA A 252 54.72 -21.22 -71.71
C ALA A 252 55.43 -20.43 -72.84
N ARG A 253 54.67 -19.94 -73.84
CA ARG A 253 55.22 -19.07 -74.89
C ARG A 253 55.69 -17.73 -74.33
N LEU A 254 54.93 -17.12 -73.41
CA LEU A 254 55.35 -15.89 -72.73
C LEU A 254 56.66 -16.11 -71.97
N GLN A 255 56.79 -17.21 -71.22
CA GLN A 255 58.03 -17.56 -70.52
C GLN A 255 59.21 -17.73 -71.49
N GLN A 256 59.01 -18.30 -72.68
CA GLN A 256 60.07 -18.38 -73.70
C GLN A 256 60.55 -17.00 -74.17
N TYR A 257 59.63 -16.04 -74.34
CA TYR A 257 59.99 -14.68 -74.69
C TYR A 257 60.67 -13.94 -73.55
N GLU A 258 60.29 -14.21 -72.29
CA GLU A 258 60.97 -13.66 -71.11
C GLU A 258 62.44 -14.11 -71.04
N LEU A 259 62.77 -15.33 -71.50
CA LEU A 259 64.16 -15.83 -71.55
C LEU A 259 65.05 -15.08 -72.57
N LEU A 260 64.47 -14.44 -73.59
CA LEU A 260 65.21 -13.64 -74.57
C LEU A 260 65.73 -12.31 -73.99
N GLY A 261 65.36 -12.00 -72.74
CA GLY A 261 65.93 -10.91 -71.95
C GLY A 261 65.32 -9.53 -72.24
N PRO A 262 65.74 -8.50 -71.48
CA PRO A 262 65.14 -7.17 -71.50
C PRO A 262 65.34 -6.42 -72.84
N ALA A 263 66.38 -6.77 -73.62
CA ALA A 263 66.61 -6.19 -74.94
C ALA A 263 65.53 -6.61 -75.95
N PHE A 264 65.09 -7.87 -75.89
CA PHE A 264 63.99 -8.36 -76.72
C PHE A 264 62.67 -7.70 -76.30
N ALA A 265 62.41 -7.54 -75.00
CA ALA A 265 61.24 -6.84 -74.49
C ALA A 265 61.17 -5.38 -74.97
N ALA A 266 62.28 -4.63 -74.91
CA ALA A 266 62.35 -3.27 -75.43
C ALA A 266 62.05 -3.21 -76.94
N THR A 267 62.58 -4.17 -77.71
CA THR A 267 62.34 -4.26 -79.15
C THR A 267 60.88 -4.62 -79.46
N ALA A 268 60.28 -5.51 -78.66
CA ALA A 268 58.88 -5.90 -78.79
C ALA A 268 57.93 -4.74 -78.44
N ASP A 269 58.27 -3.93 -77.42
CA ASP A 269 57.54 -2.71 -77.06
C ASP A 269 57.63 -1.65 -78.16
N GLU A 270 58.82 -1.44 -78.72
CA GLU A 270 59.00 -0.56 -79.87
C GLU A 270 58.20 -1.04 -81.08
N TYR A 271 58.25 -2.34 -81.41
CA TYR A 271 57.46 -2.93 -82.47
C TYR A 271 55.95 -2.80 -82.20
N GLY A 272 55.51 -3.00 -80.96
CA GLY A 272 54.13 -2.79 -80.52
C GLY A 272 53.68 -1.35 -80.73
N ARG A 273 54.50 -0.37 -80.34
CA ARG A 273 54.23 1.05 -80.55
C ARG A 273 54.19 1.43 -82.03
N VAL A 274 55.11 0.90 -82.83
CA VAL A 274 55.12 1.11 -84.28
C VAL A 274 53.86 0.51 -84.90
N ARG A 275 53.48 -0.71 -84.51
CA ARG A 275 52.28 -1.38 -85.01
C ARG A 275 50.99 -0.66 -84.61
N SER A 276 50.89 -0.16 -83.38
CA SER A 276 49.76 0.69 -82.96
C SER A 276 49.70 1.98 -83.77
N LYS A 277 50.84 2.65 -83.98
CA LYS A 277 50.90 3.84 -84.85
C LYS A 277 50.53 3.51 -86.30
N ILE A 278 50.92 2.35 -86.82
CA ILE A 278 50.52 1.90 -88.16
C ILE A 278 49.02 1.69 -88.19
N ALA A 279 48.44 0.97 -87.22
CA ALA A 279 46.99 0.74 -87.14
C ALA A 279 46.22 2.07 -86.99
N GLU A 280 46.68 3.00 -86.15
CA GLU A 280 46.13 4.34 -86.02
C GLU A 280 46.19 5.10 -87.36
N LYS A 281 47.33 5.06 -88.05
CA LYS A 281 47.48 5.68 -89.37
C LYS A 281 46.61 5.01 -90.43
N GLU A 282 46.48 3.69 -90.44
CA GLU A 282 45.58 2.95 -91.32
C GLU A 282 44.13 3.36 -91.06
N THR A 283 43.72 3.46 -89.79
CA THR A 283 42.38 3.97 -89.44
C THR A 283 42.20 5.44 -89.84
N TRP A 284 43.25 6.26 -89.75
CA TRP A 284 43.21 7.67 -90.14
C TRP A 284 43.18 7.85 -91.67
N ILE A 285 43.99 7.09 -92.43
CA ILE A 285 43.96 7.08 -93.90
C ILE A 285 42.59 6.58 -94.38
N ALA A 286 42.07 5.50 -93.80
CA ALA A 286 40.72 5.02 -94.11
C ALA A 286 39.64 6.09 -93.85
N SER A 287 39.84 6.95 -92.83
CA SER A 287 38.94 8.08 -92.58
C SER A 287 39.12 9.25 -93.58
N LEU A 288 40.32 9.47 -94.12
CA LEU A 288 40.59 10.47 -95.16
C LEU A 288 40.09 10.06 -96.53
N ASP A 289 40.26 8.79 -96.91
CA ASP A 289 39.72 8.24 -98.16
C ASP A 289 38.18 8.26 -98.18
N SER A 290 37.54 8.33 -97.01
CA SER A 290 36.09 8.55 -96.90
C SER A 290 35.64 10.02 -97.00
N SER A 291 36.59 10.97 -97.09
CA SER A 291 36.35 12.42 -97.09
C SER A 291 36.75 13.15 -98.40
N CYS A 292 37.23 12.42 -99.42
CA CYS A 292 37.34 12.87 -100.81
C CYS A 292 36.29 12.15 -101.69
#